data_AF-A0ABD2YC84-F1
#
_entry.id   AF-A0ABD2YC84-F1
#
_cell.length_a   1.000
_cell.length_b   1.000
_cell.length_c   1.000
_cell.angle_alpha   90.00
_cell.angle_beta   90.00
_cell.angle_gamma   90.00
#
_symmetry.space_group_name_H-M   'P 1'
#
loop_
_entity.id
_entity.type
_entity.pdbx_description
1 polymer ?
#
loop_
_entity_poly.entity_id
_entity_poly.type
_entity_poly.pdbx_seq_one_letter_code
_entity_poly.pdbx_strand_id
1 'polypeptide(L)'
;MQFQGWESVAGLQDVIQCMKEVVILPLLYPELFGSLGCLGVTPPRGVLLHGYPGTGKTLVVRGLIGLCARGDKRIAYFARKGADCLGKYVGDAEALVETSFSGC
;
A
#
# COMPACT_ATOMS: atom_id res chain seq x y z
N MET A 1 0.20 13.84 13.25
CA MET A 1 1.40 13.15 12.72
C MET A 1 1.73 13.79 11.38
N GLN A 2 2.87 14.49 11.26
CA GLN A 2 3.29 15.03 9.96
C GLN A 2 3.79 13.87 9.10
N PHE A 3 3.12 13.62 7.98
CA PHE A 3 3.62 12.68 6.98
C PHE A 3 4.66 13.43 6.14
N GLN A 4 5.92 13.10 6.37
CA GLN A 4 7.07 13.59 5.62
C GLN A 4 7.12 12.85 4.27
N GLY A 5 7.44 13.54 3.17
CA GLY A 5 7.50 12.93 1.84
C GLY A 5 8.69 11.97 1.68
N TRP A 6 8.89 11.44 0.48
CA TRP A 6 10.03 10.55 0.17
C TRP A 6 11.41 11.21 0.36
N GLU A 7 11.45 12.54 0.53
CA GLU A 7 12.64 13.30 0.93
C GLU A 7 13.27 12.78 2.25
N SER A 8 12.48 12.14 3.11
CA SER A 8 12.94 11.56 4.38
C SER A 8 13.51 10.14 4.23
N VAL A 9 13.43 9.54 3.03
CA VAL A 9 13.83 8.15 2.78
C VAL A 9 15.09 8.12 1.91
N ALA A 10 16.25 7.97 2.55
CA ALA A 10 17.53 7.83 1.87
C ALA A 10 17.91 6.35 1.65
N GLY A 11 18.51 6.03 0.50
CA GLY A 11 19.12 4.72 0.22
C GLY A 11 18.18 3.60 -0.28
N LEU A 12 16.88 3.87 -0.44
CA LEU A 12 15.89 2.88 -0.94
C LEU A 12 15.15 3.36 -2.20
N GLN A 13 15.85 4.07 -3.10
CA GLN A 13 15.22 4.66 -4.29
C GLN A 13 14.60 3.62 -5.22
N ASP A 14 15.26 2.47 -5.42
CA ASP A 14 14.74 1.35 -6.22
C ASP A 14 13.38 0.85 -5.70
N VAL A 15 13.29 0.65 -4.38
CA VAL A 15 12.05 0.20 -3.72
C VAL A 15 10.94 1.25 -3.84
N ILE A 16 11.29 2.54 -3.70
CA ILE A 16 10.35 3.63 -3.91
C ILE A 16 9.84 3.64 -5.35
N GLN A 17 10.72 3.41 -6.33
CA GLN A 17 10.34 3.36 -7.74
C GLN A 17 9.39 2.20 -8.02
N CYS A 18 9.72 0.97 -7.58
CA CYS A 18 8.79 -0.15 -7.70
C CYS A 18 7.45 0.13 -7.02
N MET A 19 7.43 0.73 -5.83
CA MET A 19 6.17 1.10 -5.17
C MET A 19 5.37 2.13 -5.97
N LYS A 20 6.03 3.11 -6.60
CA LYS A 20 5.38 4.06 -7.49
C LYS A 20 4.76 3.36 -8.69
N GLU A 21 5.47 2.43 -9.32
CA GLU A 21 4.93 1.69 -10.46
C GLU A 21 3.75 0.81 -10.07
N VAL A 22 3.80 0.15 -8.91
CA VAL A 22 2.69 -0.71 -8.48
C VAL A 22 1.46 0.09 -8.05
N VAL A 23 1.64 1.24 -7.39
CA VAL A 23 0.53 2.00 -6.81
C VAL A 23 0.10 3.15 -7.70
N ILE A 24 1.04 3.97 -8.19
CA ILE A 24 0.72 5.19 -8.95
C ILE A 24 0.37 4.88 -10.40
N LEU A 25 1.06 3.94 -11.05
CA LEU A 25 0.81 3.61 -12.46
C LEU A 25 -0.64 3.18 -12.74
N PRO A 26 -1.26 2.26 -11.97
CA PRO A 26 -2.67 1.91 -12.19
C PRO A 26 -3.64 3.05 -11.84
N LEU A 27 -3.24 3.94 -10.92
CA LEU A 27 -4.05 5.12 -10.59
C LEU A 27 -3.98 6.19 -11.68
N LEU A 28 -2.86 6.30 -12.40
CA LEU A 28 -2.66 7.30 -13.46
C LEU A 28 -3.23 6.83 -14.80
N TYR A 29 -3.10 5.55 -15.14
CA TYR A 29 -3.48 4.99 -16.45
C TYR A 29 -4.39 3.75 -16.34
N PRO A 30 -5.61 3.88 -15.82
CA PRO A 30 -6.53 2.74 -15.69
C PRO A 30 -6.91 2.11 -17.05
N GLU A 31 -6.99 2.93 -18.10
CA GLU A 31 -7.31 2.53 -19.48
C GLU A 31 -6.26 1.62 -20.13
N LEU A 32 -4.98 1.78 -19.78
CA LEU A 32 -3.91 0.88 -20.21
C LEU A 32 -4.10 -0.53 -19.63
N PHE A 33 -4.46 -0.62 -18.34
CA PHE A 33 -4.71 -1.92 -17.69
C PHE A 33 -6.03 -2.56 -18.14
N GLY A 34 -7.04 -1.75 -18.50
CA GLY A 34 -8.26 -2.27 -19.13
C GLY A 34 -8.00 -2.89 -20.51
N SER A 35 -7.20 -2.22 -21.34
CA SER A 35 -6.88 -2.68 -22.70
C SER A 35 -5.88 -3.85 -22.71
N LEU A 36 -4.85 -3.81 -21.85
CA LEU A 36 -3.88 -4.90 -21.67
C LEU A 36 -4.47 -6.10 -20.90
N GLY A 37 -5.60 -5.90 -20.20
CA GLY A 37 -6.35 -6.97 -19.55
C GLY A 37 -6.88 -8.02 -20.54
N CYS A 38 -7.21 -7.63 -21.78
CA CYS A 38 -7.56 -8.56 -22.86
C CYS A 38 -6.38 -9.47 -23.28
N LEU A 39 -5.14 -9.08 -22.99
CA LEU A 39 -3.93 -9.85 -23.23
C LEU A 39 -3.47 -10.63 -21.98
N GLY A 40 -4.23 -10.56 -20.87
CA GLY A 40 -3.95 -11.28 -19.62
C GLY A 40 -2.99 -10.57 -18.66
N VAL A 41 -2.57 -9.34 -18.93
CA VAL A 41 -1.68 -8.59 -18.03
C VAL A 41 -2.50 -7.96 -16.91
N THR A 42 -2.48 -8.59 -15.74
CA THR A 42 -3.17 -8.11 -14.55
C THR A 42 -2.25 -7.16 -13.76
N PRO A 43 -2.73 -5.98 -13.31
CA PRO A 43 -1.91 -5.10 -12.48
C PRO A 43 -1.51 -5.80 -11.17
N PRO A 44 -0.27 -5.60 -10.70
CA PRO A 44 0.17 -6.13 -9.41
C PRO A 44 -0.70 -5.58 -8.28
N ARG A 45 -1.34 -6.47 -7.52
CA ARG A 45 -2.30 -6.11 -6.46
C ARG A 45 -1.66 -5.89 -5.08
N GLY A 46 -0.37 -6.20 -4.91
CA GLY A 46 0.29 -6.14 -3.61
C GLY A 46 1.80 -6.10 -3.70
N VAL A 47 2.42 -5.52 -2.67
CA VAL A 47 3.88 -5.42 -2.52
C VAL A 47 4.27 -5.97 -1.15
N LEU A 48 5.24 -6.88 -1.12
CA LEU A 48 5.83 -7.39 0.13
C LEU A 48 7.19 -6.73 0.37
N LEU A 49 7.30 -5.99 1.48
CA LEU A 49 8.56 -5.37 1.90
C LEU A 49 9.26 -6.26 2.94
N HIS A 50 10.33 -6.95 2.56
CA HIS A 50 11.10 -7.82 3.47
C HIS A 50 12.57 -7.39 3.56
N GLY A 51 13.25 -7.79 4.64
CA GLY A 51 14.70 -7.58 4.88
C GLY A 51 15.01 -7.19 6.34
N TYR A 52 16.28 -6.90 6.61
CA TYR A 52 16.79 -6.65 7.97
C TYR A 52 16.04 -5.52 8.72
N PRO A 53 15.85 -5.60 10.04
CA PRO A 53 15.28 -4.48 10.81
C PRO A 53 16.15 -3.22 10.68
N GLY A 54 15.53 -2.06 10.54
CA GLY A 54 16.24 -0.78 10.41
C GLY A 54 16.51 -0.32 8.96
N THR A 55 16.17 -1.10 7.93
CA THR A 55 16.31 -0.64 6.51
C THR A 55 15.21 0.35 6.06
N GLY A 56 14.50 1.02 6.97
CA GLY A 56 13.53 2.06 6.59
C GLY A 56 12.27 1.61 5.84
N LYS A 57 11.93 0.31 5.80
CA LYS A 57 10.75 -0.22 5.07
C LYS A 57 9.44 0.45 5.50
N THR A 58 9.25 0.61 6.81
CA THR A 58 8.08 1.32 7.37
C THR A 58 8.09 2.81 7.04
N LEU A 59 9.27 3.43 6.90
CA LEU A 59 9.39 4.84 6.52
C LEU A 59 9.01 5.05 5.05
N VAL A 60 9.36 4.14 4.15
CA VAL A 60 8.94 4.16 2.73
C VAL A 60 7.42 4.21 2.62
N VAL A 61 6.72 3.32 3.35
CA VAL A 61 5.25 3.25 3.37
C VAL A 61 4.64 4.55 3.89
N ARG A 62 5.19 5.10 4.97
CA ARG A 62 4.74 6.39 5.53
C ARG A 62 4.94 7.56 4.56
N GLY A 63 6.05 7.57 3.83
CA GLY A 63 6.33 8.56 2.79
C GLY A 63 5.35 8.49 1.63
N LEU A 64 5.00 7.27 1.18
CA LEU A 64 3.99 7.04 0.15
C LEU A 64 2.63 7.60 0.59
N ILE A 65 2.19 7.31 1.81
CA ILE A 65 0.91 7.81 2.35
C ILE A 65 0.92 9.34 2.40
N GLY A 66 2.02 9.94 2.87
CA GLY A 66 2.17 11.39 2.91
C GLY A 66 2.08 12.05 1.54
N LEU A 67 2.69 11.43 0.53
CA LEU A 67 2.58 11.90 -0.85
C LEU A 67 1.16 11.76 -1.38
N CYS A 68 0.54 10.58 -1.24
CA CYS A 68 -0.83 10.32 -1.68
C CYS A 68 -1.84 11.27 -1.01
N ALA A 69 -1.64 11.60 0.27
CA ALA A 69 -2.48 12.55 1.00
C ALA A 69 -2.35 14.00 0.48
N ARG A 70 -1.22 14.36 -0.15
CA ARG A 70 -0.99 15.68 -0.78
C ARG A 70 -1.39 15.70 -2.26
N GLY A 71 -1.58 14.55 -2.88
CA GLY A 71 -1.96 14.43 -4.28
C GLY A 71 -3.41 14.84 -4.52
N ASP A 72 -3.75 15.02 -5.80
CA ASP A 72 -5.09 15.43 -6.24
C ASP A 72 -6.15 14.33 -6.05
N LYS A 73 -5.71 13.07 -6.02
CA LYS A 73 -6.56 11.88 -5.87
C LYS A 73 -6.67 11.49 -4.40
N ARG A 74 -7.88 11.59 -3.82
CA ARG A 74 -8.14 11.08 -2.47
C ARG A 74 -7.98 9.56 -2.44
N ILE A 75 -7.04 9.09 -1.61
CA ILE A 75 -6.79 7.68 -1.39
C ILE A 75 -7.00 7.38 0.10
N ALA A 76 -7.81 6.37 0.40
CA ALA A 76 -7.97 5.86 1.76
C ALA A 76 -6.81 4.91 2.09
N TYR A 77 -6.22 5.07 3.29
CA TYR A 77 -5.16 4.19 3.78
C TYR A 77 -5.60 3.56 5.11
N PHE A 78 -5.49 2.24 5.17
CA PHE A 78 -5.85 1.45 6.36
C PHE A 78 -4.60 0.73 6.89
N ALA A 79 -4.07 1.18 8.02
CA ALA A 79 -3.00 0.48 8.73
C ALA A 79 -3.59 -0.57 9.68
N ARG A 80 -3.21 -1.83 9.51
CA ARG A 80 -3.50 -2.90 10.48
C ARG A 80 -2.20 -3.57 10.93
N LYS A 81 -2.15 -3.92 12.22
CA LYS A 81 -1.11 -4.81 12.75
C LYS A 81 -1.67 -6.22 12.72
N GLY A 82 -0.87 -7.22 12.37
CA GLY A 82 -1.35 -8.62 12.35
C GLY A 82 -1.90 -9.10 13.70
N ALA A 83 -1.38 -8.55 14.81
CA ALA A 83 -1.89 -8.82 16.15
C ALA A 83 -3.30 -8.25 16.42
N ASP A 84 -3.73 -7.23 15.66
CA ASP A 84 -5.07 -6.61 15.76
C ASP A 84 -6.15 -7.52 15.15
N CYS A 85 -5.75 -8.41 14.25
CA CYS A 85 -6.63 -9.38 13.60
C CYS A 85 -6.82 -10.67 14.43
N LEU A 86 -6.25 -10.76 15.64
CA LEU A 86 -6.35 -11.94 16.49
C LEU A 86 -7.32 -11.68 17.66
N GLY A 87 -8.51 -12.25 17.57
CA GLY A 87 -9.48 -12.29 18.67
C GLY A 87 -9.23 -13.45 19.63
N LYS A 88 -9.66 -13.32 20.89
CA LYS A 88 -9.62 -14.41 21.87
C LYS A 88 -10.63 -15.53 21.56
N TYR A 89 -11.64 -15.23 20.76
CA TYR A 89 -12.75 -16.13 20.43
C TYR A 89 -12.65 -16.58 18.98
N VAL A 90 -13.03 -17.84 18.72
CA VAL A 90 -13.06 -18.40 17.36
C VAL A 90 -14.11 -17.65 16.53
N GLY A 91 -13.76 -17.27 15.30
CA GLY A 91 -14.61 -16.49 14.39
C GLY A 91 -14.55 -14.96 14.56
N ASP A 92 -14.01 -14.45 15.67
CA ASP A 92 -13.89 -13.00 15.93
C ASP A 92 -12.86 -12.33 14.99
N ALA A 93 -11.76 -13.04 14.72
CA ALA A 93 -10.75 -12.64 13.76
C ALA A 93 -11.32 -12.50 12.33
N GLU A 94 -12.15 -13.46 11.90
CA GLU A 94 -12.72 -13.52 10.55
C GLU A 94 -13.73 -12.39 10.34
N ALA A 95 -14.60 -12.15 11.33
CA ALA A 95 -15.56 -11.05 11.30
C ALA A 95 -14.88 -9.68 11.22
N LEU A 96 -13.74 -9.52 11.90
CA LEU A 96 -12.98 -8.27 11.92
C LEU A 96 -12.27 -8.01 10.58
N VAL A 97 -11.79 -9.07 9.94
CA VAL A 97 -11.24 -9.03 8.58
C VAL A 97 -12.35 -8.65 7.60
N GLU A 98 -13.49 -9.34 7.64
CA GLU A 98 -14.62 -9.08 6.74
C GLU A 98 -15.11 -7.63 6.86
N THR A 99 -15.30 -7.15 8.09
CA THR A 99 -15.73 -5.77 8.36
C THR A 99 -14.71 -4.75 7.85
N SER A 100 -13.42 -5.04 7.97
CA SER A 100 -12.35 -4.15 7.50
C SER A 100 -12.34 -4.00 5.98
N PHE A 101 -12.69 -5.06 5.24
CA PHE A 101 -12.83 -5.01 3.78
C PHE A 101 -14.16 -4.41 3.33
N SER A 102 -15.24 -4.60 4.10
CA SER A 102 -16.55 -3.99 3.78
C SER A 102 -16.57 -2.46 3.86
N GLY A 103 -15.63 -1.85 4.59
CA GLY A 103 -15.53 -0.39 4.73
C GLY A 103 -14.64 0.30 3.69
N CYS A 104 -14.03 -0.45 2.77
CA CYS A 104 -13.20 0.06 1.67
C CYS A 104 -14.00 0.17 0.38
#